data_AF-A0A511X8V8-F1
#
_entry.id   AF-A0A511X8V8-F1
#
_cell.length_a   1.000
_cell.length_b   1.000
_cell.length_c   1.000
_cell.angle_alpha   90.00
_cell.angle_beta   90.00
_cell.angle_gamma   90.00
#
_symmetry.space_group_name_H-M   'P 1'
#
loop_
_entity.id
_entity.type
_entity.pdbx_description
1 polymer ?
#
loop_
_entity_poly.entity_id
_entity_poly.type
_entity_poly.pdbx_seq_one_letter_code
_entity_poly.pdbx_strand_id
1 'polypeptide(L)'
;MNSLRSVLDMQMHAHASRIGRARLGVVSAVDPSSGLVKVRLQPENTETGWICDAAIAVGATVCYAPSELGSHVLIETVQGDGDNYIVVTRIFDAVSMPPAFSALGGAVLQAGQFGIKIADTEFVVSENGITVVGPLVIRGNLSVHGTISAQGDISTSGVSLEQHIHRGVQSGSSLSGTPVSE
;
A
#
# COMPACT_ATOMS: atom_id res chain seq x y z
N MET A 1 -10.26 51.52 29.65
CA MET A 1 -10.96 50.57 28.75
C MET A 1 -10.03 49.92 27.71
N ASN A 2 -8.99 50.60 27.22
CA ASN A 2 -8.08 50.01 26.21
C ASN A 2 -7.17 48.90 26.75
N SER A 3 -6.70 48.97 28.02
CA SER A 3 -5.85 47.92 28.60
C SER A 3 -6.58 46.62 28.93
N LEU A 4 -7.88 46.70 29.23
CA LEU A 4 -8.70 45.53 29.56
C LEU A 4 -9.05 44.74 28.29
N ARG A 5 -9.32 45.46 27.20
CA ARG A 5 -9.48 44.87 25.86
C ARG A 5 -8.20 44.21 25.37
N SER A 6 -7.04 44.86 25.51
CA SER A 6 -5.76 44.27 25.10
C SER A 6 -5.39 43.02 25.90
N VAL A 7 -5.71 42.96 27.20
CA VAL A 7 -5.46 41.76 28.02
C VAL A 7 -6.42 40.62 27.63
N LEU A 8 -7.70 40.93 27.39
CA LEU A 8 -8.67 39.96 26.89
C LEU A 8 -8.25 39.41 25.51
N ASP A 9 -7.83 40.28 24.59
CA ASP A 9 -7.34 39.86 23.28
C ASP A 9 -6.10 38.97 23.42
N MET A 10 -5.14 39.34 24.27
CA MET A 10 -3.94 38.52 24.53
C MET A 10 -4.29 37.15 25.12
N GLN A 11 -5.22 37.09 26.08
CA GLN A 11 -5.70 35.83 26.66
C GLN A 11 -6.43 34.97 25.63
N MET A 12 -7.25 35.57 24.77
CA MET A 12 -7.95 34.86 23.69
C MET A 12 -6.96 34.31 22.64
N HIS A 13 -5.94 35.06 22.27
CA HIS A 13 -4.88 34.58 21.36
C HIS A 13 -4.08 33.43 21.98
N ALA A 14 -3.74 33.54 23.28
CA ALA A 14 -3.04 32.47 24.00
C ALA A 14 -3.90 31.20 24.09
N HIS A 15 -5.19 31.33 24.38
CA HIS A 15 -6.12 30.20 24.40
C HIS A 15 -6.29 29.58 23.01
N ALA A 16 -6.50 30.39 21.98
CA ALA A 16 -6.67 29.92 20.60
C ALA A 16 -5.41 29.24 20.03
N SER A 17 -4.23 29.58 20.56
CA SER A 17 -2.94 28.97 20.19
C SER A 17 -2.68 27.64 20.90
N ARG A 18 -3.35 27.39 22.04
CA ARG A 18 -3.29 26.10 22.76
C ARG A 18 -4.23 25.05 22.20
N ILE A 19 -5.23 25.48 21.43
CA ILE A 19 -6.13 24.56 20.75
C ILE A 19 -5.33 23.89 19.62
N GLY A 20 -5.16 22.59 19.78
CA GLY A 20 -4.69 21.67 18.77
C GLY A 20 -5.49 21.79 17.48
N ARG A 21 -4.80 21.70 16.35
CA ARG A 21 -5.41 21.77 15.02
C ARG A 21 -4.76 20.74 14.11
N ALA A 22 -5.52 20.33 13.11
CA ALA A 22 -4.99 19.57 11.99
C ALA A 22 -3.82 20.32 11.34
N ARG A 23 -2.75 19.60 11.03
CA ARG A 23 -1.51 20.16 10.47
C ARG A 23 -0.91 19.22 9.43
N LEU A 24 -0.11 19.79 8.56
CA LEU A 24 0.81 19.01 7.75
C LEU A 24 2.10 18.75 8.53
N GLY A 25 2.71 17.61 8.26
CA GLY A 25 4.00 17.26 8.82
C GLY A 25 4.76 16.30 7.93
N VAL A 26 6.01 16.04 8.31
CA VAL A 26 6.91 15.12 7.64
C VAL A 26 7.33 14.05 8.62
N VAL A 27 7.18 12.78 8.28
CA VAL A 27 7.60 11.66 9.14
C VAL A 27 9.10 11.72 9.40
N SER A 28 9.50 11.81 10.68
CA SER A 28 10.90 11.97 11.11
C SER A 28 11.48 10.72 11.79
N ALA A 29 10.64 9.82 12.30
CA ALA A 29 11.03 8.51 12.81
C ALA A 29 9.89 7.51 12.64
N VAL A 30 10.22 6.22 12.53
CA VAL A 30 9.25 5.13 12.34
C VAL A 30 9.54 3.99 13.33
N ASP A 31 8.48 3.45 13.93
CA ASP A 31 8.50 2.19 14.67
C ASP A 31 7.35 1.31 14.17
N PRO A 32 7.58 0.55 13.08
CA PRO A 32 6.58 -0.34 12.51
C PRO A 32 6.14 -1.47 13.45
N SER A 33 6.96 -1.83 14.45
CA SER A 33 6.64 -2.92 15.39
C SER A 33 5.53 -2.53 16.36
N SER A 34 5.46 -1.25 16.71
CA SER A 34 4.41 -0.66 17.55
C SER A 34 3.32 0.07 16.76
N GLY A 35 3.48 0.23 15.43
CA GLY A 35 2.58 1.03 14.61
C GLY A 35 2.64 2.52 14.93
N LEU A 36 3.82 3.01 15.33
CA LEU A 36 4.03 4.39 15.78
C LEU A 36 4.99 5.13 14.85
N VAL A 37 4.81 6.44 14.77
CA VAL A 37 5.72 7.35 14.06
C VAL A 37 5.98 8.58 14.89
N LYS A 38 7.06 9.30 14.56
CA LYS A 38 7.21 10.70 14.92
C LYS A 38 7.08 11.55 13.68
N VAL A 39 6.48 12.73 13.84
CA VAL A 39 6.24 13.67 12.75
C VAL A 39 6.82 15.02 13.13
N ARG A 40 7.50 15.64 12.17
CA ARG A 40 7.95 17.02 12.27
C ARG A 40 6.89 17.95 11.69
N LEU A 41 6.27 18.73 12.57
CA LEU A 41 5.18 19.64 12.25
C LEU A 41 5.65 20.74 11.31
N GLN A 42 4.83 21.11 10.33
CA GLN A 42 5.06 22.25 9.45
C GLN A 42 4.13 23.42 9.82
N PRO A 43 4.62 24.67 9.81
CA PRO A 43 5.98 25.10 9.44
C PRO A 43 6.99 25.15 10.59
N GLU A 44 6.58 24.91 11.84
CA GLU A 44 7.40 25.21 13.03
C GLU A 44 8.58 24.26 13.24
N ASN A 45 8.60 23.15 12.51
CA ASN A 45 9.66 22.14 12.53
C ASN A 45 9.84 21.44 13.90
N THR A 46 8.83 21.53 14.77
CA THR A 46 8.76 20.83 16.06
C THR A 46 8.45 19.36 15.84
N GLU A 47 9.13 18.46 16.55
CA GLU A 47 8.87 17.02 16.49
C GLU A 47 7.83 16.60 17.54
N THR A 48 6.91 15.73 17.15
CA THR A 48 5.95 15.11 18.07
C THR A 48 6.60 14.06 18.98
N GLY A 49 5.87 13.62 20.00
CA GLY A 49 6.10 12.31 20.60
C GLY A 49 5.83 11.16 19.60
N TRP A 50 5.89 9.93 20.08
CA TRP A 50 5.39 8.78 19.32
C TRP A 50 3.87 8.84 19.23
N ILE A 51 3.37 8.91 18.01
CA ILE A 51 1.94 8.99 17.70
C ILE A 51 1.53 7.83 16.81
N CYS A 52 0.24 7.49 16.83
CA CYS A 52 -0.29 6.39 16.02
C CYS A 52 -0.14 6.68 14.53
N ASP A 53 0.39 5.69 13.80
CA ASP A 53 0.43 5.70 12.35
C ASP A 53 -0.95 5.34 11.75
N ALA A 54 -1.21 5.76 10.51
CA ALA A 54 -2.50 5.51 9.87
C ALA A 54 -2.56 4.10 9.24
N ALA A 55 -3.62 3.36 9.57
CA ALA A 55 -4.03 2.11 8.92
C ALA A 55 -5.41 2.26 8.27
N ILE A 56 -5.64 1.56 7.16
CA ILE A 56 -6.93 1.55 6.44
C ILE A 56 -7.95 0.69 7.20
N ALA A 57 -7.50 -0.43 7.78
CA ALA A 57 -8.33 -1.32 8.58
C ALA A 57 -7.52 -1.95 9.72
N VAL A 58 -8.16 -2.12 10.87
CA VAL A 58 -7.60 -2.78 12.07
C VAL A 58 -8.64 -3.76 12.62
N GLY A 59 -8.20 -4.95 13.07
CA GLY A 59 -9.05 -6.00 13.62
C GLY A 59 -8.98 -7.29 12.82
N ALA A 60 -10.13 -7.90 12.52
CA ALA A 60 -10.19 -9.15 11.75
C ALA A 60 -9.61 -9.02 10.33
N THR A 61 -9.72 -7.83 9.74
CA THR A 61 -8.98 -7.42 8.54
C THR A 61 -7.98 -6.35 8.94
N VAL A 62 -6.72 -6.54 8.54
CA VAL A 62 -5.67 -5.53 8.73
C VAL A 62 -5.20 -5.08 7.36
N CYS A 63 -5.26 -3.77 7.12
CA CYS A 63 -4.69 -3.14 5.94
C CYS A 63 -3.81 -1.99 6.41
N TYR A 64 -2.51 -2.27 6.49
CA TYR A 64 -1.52 -1.36 7.03
C TYR A 64 -0.29 -1.36 6.12
N ALA A 65 0.06 -0.18 5.65
CA ALA A 65 1.34 0.11 4.99
C ALA A 65 2.07 1.12 5.88
N PRO A 66 3.19 0.73 6.51
CA PRO A 66 3.94 1.63 7.38
C PRO A 66 4.36 2.91 6.66
N SER A 67 4.42 4.02 7.41
CA SER A 67 5.01 5.25 6.91
C SER A 67 6.49 5.09 6.61
N GLU A 68 6.98 5.84 5.62
CA GLU A 68 8.41 5.95 5.32
C GLU A 68 8.96 7.27 5.88
N LEU A 69 10.26 7.29 6.15
CA LEU A 69 10.94 8.53 6.52
C LEU A 69 10.80 9.56 5.40
N GLY A 70 10.45 10.79 5.76
CA GLY A 70 10.27 11.87 4.80
C GLY A 70 8.89 11.95 4.14
N SER A 71 7.99 10.98 4.36
CA SER A 71 6.62 11.08 3.83
C SER A 71 5.87 12.27 4.41
N HIS A 72 5.17 13.03 3.57
CA HIS A 72 4.22 14.04 4.03
C HIS A 72 2.93 13.40 4.52
N VAL A 73 2.46 13.88 5.67
CA VAL A 73 1.25 13.40 6.34
C VAL A 73 0.36 14.57 6.76
N LEU A 74 -0.94 14.31 6.74
CA LEU A 74 -1.92 15.09 7.49
C LEU A 74 -2.07 14.45 8.87
N ILE A 75 -1.93 15.25 9.91
CA ILE A 75 -2.20 14.83 11.29
C ILE A 75 -3.39 15.58 11.85
N GLU A 76 -4.10 14.96 12.79
CA GLU A 76 -5.08 15.63 13.64
C GLU A 76 -4.70 15.47 15.12
N THR A 77 -5.09 16.46 15.91
CA THR A 77 -5.24 16.41 17.35
C THR A 77 -6.45 15.61 17.79
N VAL A 78 -6.28 14.86 18.86
CA VAL A 78 -7.38 14.19 19.55
C VAL A 78 -8.09 15.22 20.40
N GLN A 79 -9.33 15.58 20.04
CA GLN A 79 -10.17 16.52 20.80
C GLN A 79 -9.54 17.92 21.02
N GLY A 80 -8.67 18.38 20.12
CA GLY A 80 -8.02 19.68 20.22
C GLY A 80 -6.85 19.72 21.21
N ASP A 81 -6.36 18.57 21.66
CA ASP A 81 -5.14 18.48 22.45
C ASP A 81 -3.90 18.57 21.54
N GLY A 82 -3.17 19.68 21.65
CA GLY A 82 -1.97 19.97 20.88
C GLY A 82 -0.76 19.08 21.18
N ASP A 83 -0.82 18.21 22.19
CA ASP A 83 0.24 17.25 22.50
C ASP A 83 -0.12 15.82 22.04
N ASN A 84 -1.39 15.56 21.70
CA ASN A 84 -1.90 14.25 21.32
C ASN A 84 -2.35 14.24 19.85
N TYR A 85 -1.41 13.98 18.96
CA TYR A 85 -1.68 13.83 17.53
C TYR A 85 -1.91 12.38 17.11
N ILE A 86 -2.59 12.20 15.98
CA ILE A 86 -2.67 10.97 15.22
C ILE A 86 -2.42 11.27 13.75
N VAL A 87 -1.78 10.33 13.03
CA VAL A 87 -1.71 10.41 11.57
C VAL A 87 -3.07 10.05 11.00
N VAL A 88 -3.60 10.91 10.11
CA VAL A 88 -4.87 10.68 9.42
C VAL A 88 -4.64 10.01 8.08
N THR A 89 -3.70 10.55 7.31
CA THR A 89 -3.36 10.02 5.99
C THR A 89 -1.98 10.49 5.56
N ARG A 90 -1.40 9.75 4.61
CA ARG A 90 -0.29 10.23 3.79
C ARG A 90 -0.86 11.01 2.61
N ILE A 91 -0.10 11.97 2.13
CA ILE A 91 -0.49 12.80 0.99
C ILE A 91 0.61 12.76 -0.06
N PHE A 92 0.21 12.89 -1.32
CA PHE A 92 1.16 13.15 -2.39
C PHE A 92 1.68 14.58 -2.31
N ASP A 93 2.91 14.77 -2.76
CA ASP A 93 3.58 16.06 -2.81
C ASP A 93 4.49 16.13 -4.06
N ALA A 94 5.28 17.21 -4.20
CA ALA A 94 6.14 17.42 -5.37
C ALA A 94 7.28 16.39 -5.51
N VAL A 95 7.64 15.69 -4.43
CA VAL A 95 8.62 14.61 -4.35
C VAL A 95 7.92 13.25 -4.38
N SER A 96 6.88 13.08 -3.58
CA SER A 96 6.07 11.86 -3.47
C SER A 96 4.87 11.96 -4.42
N MET A 97 5.09 11.81 -5.72
CA MET A 97 4.02 11.86 -6.72
C MET A 97 3.29 10.51 -6.86
N PRO A 98 2.03 10.49 -7.36
CA PRO A 98 1.35 9.25 -7.74
C PRO A 98 2.22 8.42 -8.69
N PRO A 99 2.43 7.11 -8.43
CA PRO A 99 3.31 6.29 -9.25
C PRO A 99 2.64 5.89 -10.57
N ALA A 100 3.47 5.70 -11.59
CA ALA A 100 3.10 4.99 -12.81
C ALA A 100 3.20 3.47 -12.62
N PHE A 101 2.36 2.72 -13.33
CA PHE A 101 2.28 1.27 -13.29
C PHE A 101 2.67 0.66 -14.65
N SER A 102 3.65 -0.25 -14.66
CA SER A 102 4.05 -0.99 -15.85
C SER A 102 2.94 -1.92 -16.35
N ALA A 103 2.09 -2.44 -15.44
CA ALA A 103 0.86 -3.16 -15.77
C ALA A 103 -0.10 -2.34 -16.65
N LEU A 104 0.03 -1.01 -16.63
CA LEU A 104 -0.76 -0.06 -17.43
C LEU A 104 0.10 0.62 -18.50
N GLY A 105 1.21 0.00 -18.94
CA GLY A 105 2.09 0.57 -19.95
C GLY A 105 2.84 1.83 -19.50
N GLY A 106 3.05 2.01 -18.20
CA GLY A 106 3.69 3.20 -17.63
C GLY A 106 2.74 4.36 -17.34
N ALA A 107 1.42 4.13 -17.34
CA ALA A 107 0.43 5.14 -16.98
C ALA A 107 0.17 5.19 -15.45
N VAL A 108 -0.31 6.32 -14.96
CA VAL A 108 -0.87 6.47 -13.61
C VAL A 108 -2.30 5.94 -13.54
N LEU A 109 -2.73 5.49 -12.36
CA LEU A 109 -4.10 5.02 -12.15
C LEU A 109 -5.13 6.11 -12.48
N GLN A 110 -6.22 5.69 -13.11
CA GLN A 110 -7.40 6.51 -13.39
C GLN A 110 -8.56 6.15 -12.45
N ALA A 111 -9.58 7.00 -12.40
CA ALA A 111 -10.79 6.71 -11.63
C ALA A 111 -11.40 5.36 -12.05
N GLY A 112 -11.79 4.53 -11.06
CA GLY A 112 -12.26 3.16 -11.28
C GLY A 112 -11.16 2.09 -11.29
N GLN A 113 -9.89 2.48 -11.15
CA GLN A 113 -8.76 1.57 -11.00
C GLN A 113 -8.23 1.55 -9.56
N PHE A 114 -7.64 0.43 -9.16
CA PHE A 114 -6.95 0.28 -7.89
C PHE A 114 -5.61 -0.41 -8.12
N GLY A 115 -4.56 0.01 -7.41
CA GLY A 115 -3.24 -0.58 -7.58
C GLY A 115 -2.40 -0.53 -6.31
N ILE A 116 -1.59 -1.58 -6.13
CA ILE A 116 -0.53 -1.68 -5.12
C ILE A 116 0.78 -1.86 -5.87
N LYS A 117 1.80 -1.07 -5.51
CA LYS A 117 3.12 -1.13 -6.13
C LYS A 117 4.22 -1.08 -5.08
N ILE A 118 5.17 -2.00 -5.18
CA ILE A 118 6.39 -2.04 -4.37
C ILE A 118 7.55 -2.31 -5.31
N ALA A 119 8.38 -1.30 -5.55
CA ALA A 119 9.39 -1.33 -6.61
C ALA A 119 8.78 -1.82 -7.94
N ASP A 120 9.26 -2.93 -8.48
CA ASP A 120 8.80 -3.51 -9.75
C ASP A 120 7.65 -4.53 -9.61
N THR A 121 7.22 -4.82 -8.37
CA THR A 121 6.07 -5.70 -8.13
C THR A 121 4.78 -4.88 -8.09
N GLU A 122 3.81 -5.28 -8.92
CA GLU A 122 2.54 -4.56 -9.07
C GLU A 122 1.35 -5.51 -8.99
N PHE A 123 0.28 -5.04 -8.35
CA PHE A 123 -1.05 -5.64 -8.39
C PHE A 123 -2.03 -4.56 -8.81
N VAL A 124 -2.71 -4.73 -9.94
CA VAL A 124 -3.64 -3.72 -10.48
C VAL A 124 -4.99 -4.37 -10.76
N VAL A 125 -6.06 -3.74 -10.29
CA VAL A 125 -7.46 -4.05 -10.61
C VAL A 125 -8.00 -2.95 -11.51
N SER A 126 -8.58 -3.36 -12.63
CA SER A 126 -9.21 -2.47 -13.61
C SER A 126 -10.48 -3.12 -14.17
N GLU A 127 -11.20 -2.40 -15.04
CA GLU A 127 -12.33 -2.96 -15.78
C GLU A 127 -11.98 -4.17 -16.65
N ASN A 128 -10.71 -4.29 -17.07
CA ASN A 128 -10.20 -5.40 -17.89
C ASN A 128 -9.77 -6.61 -17.03
N GLY A 129 -9.89 -6.53 -15.70
CA GLY A 129 -9.53 -7.58 -14.76
C GLY A 129 -8.34 -7.24 -13.88
N ILE A 130 -7.64 -8.27 -13.41
CA ILE A 130 -6.52 -8.18 -12.46
C ILE A 130 -5.21 -8.49 -13.19
N THR A 131 -4.23 -7.59 -13.07
CA THR A 131 -2.86 -7.80 -13.57
C THR A 131 -1.88 -7.87 -12.42
N VAL A 132 -1.02 -8.88 -12.41
CA VAL A 132 0.08 -9.04 -11.46
C VAL A 132 1.40 -8.99 -12.23
N VAL A 133 2.27 -8.04 -11.87
CA VAL A 133 3.63 -7.95 -12.41
C VAL A 133 4.60 -8.39 -11.34
N GLY A 134 5.46 -9.36 -11.68
CA GLY A 134 6.41 -9.98 -10.76
C GLY A 134 6.01 -11.40 -10.34
N PRO A 135 6.82 -12.05 -9.48
CA PRO A 135 6.55 -13.40 -9.02
C PRO A 135 5.26 -13.50 -8.19
N LEU A 136 4.41 -14.49 -8.50
CA LEU A 136 3.23 -14.82 -7.72
C LEU A 136 3.41 -16.18 -7.03
N VAL A 137 3.32 -16.19 -5.70
CA VAL A 137 3.36 -17.42 -4.89
C VAL A 137 1.98 -17.67 -4.28
N ILE A 138 1.38 -18.81 -4.60
CA ILE A 138 0.09 -19.25 -4.04
C ILE A 138 0.34 -20.38 -3.05
N ARG A 139 0.04 -20.13 -1.76
CA ARG A 139 0.09 -21.14 -0.70
C ARG A 139 -1.31 -21.69 -0.48
N GLY A 140 -1.67 -22.70 -1.26
CA GLY A 140 -2.99 -23.32 -1.24
C GLY A 140 -3.32 -23.91 -2.61
N ASN A 141 -4.57 -24.32 -2.78
CA ASN A 141 -5.04 -24.85 -4.05
C ASN A 141 -5.40 -23.69 -5.00
N LEU A 142 -4.99 -23.81 -6.26
CA LEU A 142 -5.47 -22.95 -7.35
C LEU A 142 -6.55 -23.73 -8.11
N SER A 143 -7.79 -23.21 -8.09
CA SER A 143 -8.88 -23.69 -8.95
C SER A 143 -9.15 -22.68 -10.04
N VAL A 144 -9.18 -23.13 -11.30
CA VAL A 144 -9.41 -22.26 -12.47
C VAL A 144 -10.60 -22.77 -13.27
N HIS A 145 -11.66 -21.97 -13.32
CA HIS A 145 -12.84 -22.22 -14.14
C HIS A 145 -12.70 -21.52 -15.50
N GLY A 146 -11.72 -21.99 -16.27
CA GLY A 146 -11.31 -21.41 -17.55
C GLY A 146 -10.00 -22.04 -18.02
N THR A 147 -9.37 -21.42 -19.01
CA THR A 147 -8.10 -21.91 -19.56
C THR A 147 -6.91 -21.26 -18.87
N ILE A 148 -5.86 -22.04 -18.65
CA ILE A 148 -4.53 -21.53 -18.28
C ILE A 148 -3.68 -21.52 -19.55
N SER A 149 -3.12 -20.37 -19.90
CA SER A 149 -2.15 -20.21 -20.99
C SER A 149 -0.82 -19.77 -20.41
N ALA A 150 0.27 -20.47 -20.76
CA ALA A 150 1.62 -20.19 -20.29
C ALA A 150 2.57 -20.11 -21.50
N GLN A 151 3.50 -19.15 -21.48
CA GLN A 151 4.53 -19.00 -22.52
C GLN A 151 5.81 -19.78 -22.22
N GLY A 152 6.00 -20.18 -20.96
CA GLY A 152 7.08 -21.07 -20.54
C GLY A 152 6.52 -22.35 -19.95
N ASP A 153 7.43 -23.25 -19.58
CA ASP A 153 7.08 -24.58 -19.10
C ASP A 153 6.24 -24.55 -17.81
N ILE A 154 5.31 -25.50 -17.70
CA ILE A 154 4.58 -25.79 -16.48
C ILE A 154 5.20 -27.04 -15.90
N SER A 155 5.91 -26.90 -14.77
CA SER A 155 6.53 -28.03 -14.10
C SER A 155 5.84 -28.37 -12.79
N THR A 156 5.71 -29.68 -12.52
CA THR A 156 5.13 -30.20 -11.27
C THR A 156 6.04 -31.27 -10.70
N SER A 157 6.47 -31.13 -9.43
CA SER A 157 7.36 -32.10 -8.77
C SER A 157 8.60 -32.49 -9.61
N GLY A 158 9.14 -31.54 -10.39
CA GLY A 158 10.28 -31.77 -11.29
C GLY A 158 9.95 -32.38 -12.65
N VAL A 159 8.68 -32.63 -12.96
CA VAL A 159 8.20 -33.10 -14.26
C VAL A 159 7.75 -31.90 -15.10
N SER A 160 8.39 -31.70 -16.25
CA SER A 160 8.07 -30.68 -17.25
C SER A 160 6.86 -31.08 -18.09
N LEU A 161 5.88 -30.21 -18.26
CA LEU A 161 4.75 -30.47 -19.17
C LEU A 161 5.23 -30.51 -20.63
N GLU A 162 6.19 -29.66 -21.01
CA GLU A 162 6.74 -29.61 -22.37
C GLU A 162 7.60 -30.83 -22.73
N GLN A 163 8.36 -31.38 -21.77
CA GLN A 163 9.42 -32.37 -22.04
C GLN A 163 9.16 -33.75 -21.46
N HIS A 164 8.05 -33.98 -20.75
CA HIS A 164 7.80 -35.29 -20.15
C HIS A 164 7.70 -36.40 -21.20
N ILE A 165 8.18 -37.58 -20.82
CA ILE A 165 8.11 -38.79 -21.63
C ILE A 165 7.25 -39.84 -20.93
N HIS A 166 6.55 -40.65 -21.73
CA HIS A 166 5.86 -41.84 -21.24
C HIS A 166 6.81 -43.05 -21.37
N ARG A 167 6.94 -43.83 -20.29
CA ARG A 167 7.75 -45.08 -20.27
C ARG A 167 6.85 -46.29 -20.50
N GLY A 168 7.45 -47.43 -20.90
CA GLY A 168 6.72 -48.71 -21.02
C GLY A 168 5.82 -48.81 -22.25
N VAL A 169 6.05 -47.96 -23.26
CA VAL A 169 5.33 -48.00 -24.55
C VAL A 169 6.11 -48.81 -25.58
N GLN A 170 5.41 -49.53 -26.46
CA GLN A 170 6.01 -50.15 -27.64
C GLN A 170 6.40 -49.05 -28.64
N SER A 171 7.66 -49.02 -29.08
CA SER A 171 8.11 -48.05 -30.07
C SER A 171 7.45 -48.30 -31.43
N GLY A 172 6.92 -47.26 -32.06
CA GLY A 172 6.31 -47.30 -33.38
C GLY A 172 6.21 -45.91 -34.01
N SER A 173 5.82 -45.85 -35.29
CA SER A 173 5.71 -44.58 -36.04
C SER A 173 4.35 -43.89 -35.92
N SER A 174 3.40 -44.48 -35.20
CA SER A 174 2.07 -43.91 -35.00
C SER A 174 2.11 -42.75 -34.01
N LEU A 175 1.34 -41.70 -34.28
CA LEU A 175 1.07 -40.64 -33.32
C LEU A 175 0.00 -41.10 -32.34
N SER A 176 0.11 -40.68 -31.07
CA SER A 176 -0.97 -40.86 -30.11
C SER A 176 -2.17 -39.99 -30.49
N GLY A 177 -3.37 -40.43 -30.14
CA GLY A 177 -4.54 -39.55 -30.13
C GLY A 177 -4.44 -38.47 -29.06
N THR A 178 -5.44 -37.59 -29.01
CA THR A 178 -5.61 -36.65 -27.90
C THR A 178 -5.73 -37.42 -26.58
N PRO A 179 -5.09 -36.97 -25.49
CA PRO A 179 -5.32 -37.55 -24.17
C PRO A 179 -6.80 -37.58 -23.84
N VAL A 180 -7.28 -38.74 -23.38
CA VAL A 180 -8.65 -38.93 -22.89
C VAL A 180 -8.60 -39.02 -21.37
N SER A 181 -9.58 -38.44 -20.69
CA SER A 181 -9.79 -38.67 -19.25
C SER A 181 -10.38 -40.06 -19.05
N GLU A 182 -9.82 -40.85 -18.12
CA GLU A 182 -10.53 -42.01 -17.56
C GLU A 182 -11.68 -41.59 -16.65
#